data_AF-A0A938S5V9-F1
#
_entry.id   AF-A0A938S5V9-F1
#
_cell.length_a   1.000
_cell.length_b   1.000
_cell.length_c   1.000
_cell.angle_alpha   90.00
_cell.angle_beta   90.00
_cell.angle_gamma   90.00
#
_symmetry.space_group_name_H-M   'P 1'
#
loop_
_entity.id
_entity.type
_entity.pdbx_description
1 polymer ?
#
loop_
_entity_poly.entity_id
_entity_poly.type
_entity_poly.pdbx_seq_one_letter_code
_entity_poly.pdbx_strand_id
1 'polypeptide(L)'
;MRASAMCSLTRRRVLAGSLTAAAGWGLAPRVRADSASETRAVRTQPALPPPSLTVGVVQQAREPELAANRDKIVRFIGQASARGCRLVIFPEDALGCPVGTSNEDIEQAVDAIGAAARSHDAYVIFCSSFVIPGLAPDRRGHCLRVIGPDGRLLLRFNKLICNLPSSDPRRAPGIFLVDGILCGAMICADRWLRGFEELPVTLGAKILIDCSANARKEWIPEFAWYLPVTRALRNNVYSIFCNMGEHPQGKDESRHGHSAIVHPDGTFAAVGDDAGDQMLVATLDLSQAHGREARRRHSHPAFQAYWDLGRRILSGETAKVPLREPYAAPQVEVAIAAAQMACSRDVPANLERMTRLIAEAAGNRADVVAFPELAVTGAMPEDIAGVEAAILHEALTKIQSEAQRHKITVVFGMPHVEGATRRNCAFVVGPDGDLLTRYDQMVVDRQDLFEEGSDPKSMWFRVKGVPAIVTVGSDARWNEIGELAAVRGAQLLFNLSYDPDVSEAATLRRAQFWVQLASFCMFSATVNAADPRGQARPSVPANGHSAIWEDFNGHRKTPGGNVEVFSQYSACRVVSAGSQEKIVYAKRTMPKQNTYFQRLVARRYPYLEPWYHRGAGMIGPDQ
;
A
#
# COMPACT_ATOMS: atom_id res chain seq x y z
N MET A 1 -44.97 -36.79 -6.77
CA MET A 1 -44.58 -36.08 -8.01
C MET A 1 -43.61 -34.97 -7.64
N ARG A 2 -42.33 -35.16 -7.97
CA ARG A 2 -41.25 -34.17 -7.76
C ARG A 2 -41.04 -33.44 -9.09
N ALA A 3 -41.08 -32.12 -9.10
CA ALA A 3 -40.63 -31.30 -10.22
C ALA A 3 -39.39 -30.53 -9.77
N SER A 4 -38.23 -30.89 -10.34
CA SER A 4 -36.97 -30.18 -10.19
C SER A 4 -36.93 -29.00 -11.15
N ALA A 5 -36.88 -27.77 -10.65
CA ALA A 5 -36.49 -26.61 -11.45
C ALA A 5 -34.95 -26.53 -11.44
N MET A 6 -34.33 -26.93 -12.54
CA MET A 6 -32.89 -26.81 -12.77
C MET A 6 -32.53 -25.34 -13.01
N CYS A 7 -31.86 -24.72 -12.04
CA CYS A 7 -31.11 -23.48 -12.24
C CYS A 7 -29.72 -23.84 -12.81
N SER A 8 -29.58 -23.86 -14.14
CA SER A 8 -28.31 -24.14 -14.81
C SER A 8 -27.42 -22.89 -14.83
N LEU A 9 -26.64 -22.73 -13.76
CA LEU A 9 -25.55 -21.75 -13.67
C LEU A 9 -24.43 -22.10 -14.66
N THR A 10 -24.22 -21.25 -15.66
CA THR A 10 -23.06 -21.18 -16.57
C THR A 10 -21.79 -20.69 -15.83
N ARG A 11 -21.40 -21.40 -14.75
CA ARG A 11 -20.29 -21.06 -13.84
C ARG A 11 -18.88 -21.41 -14.33
N ARG A 12 -18.70 -22.04 -15.49
CA ARG A 12 -17.38 -22.60 -15.91
C ARG A 12 -16.66 -21.92 -17.07
N ARG A 13 -17.27 -21.02 -17.85
CA ARG A 13 -16.63 -20.43 -19.05
C ARG A 13 -15.95 -19.08 -18.84
N VAL A 14 -16.32 -18.30 -17.82
CA VAL A 14 -15.88 -16.90 -17.67
C VAL A 14 -14.48 -16.79 -17.02
N LEU A 15 -14.10 -17.71 -16.13
CA LEU A 15 -12.74 -17.74 -15.56
C LEU A 15 -11.68 -18.28 -16.53
N ALA A 16 -12.07 -19.12 -17.49
CA ALA A 16 -11.16 -19.65 -18.48
C ALA A 16 -10.65 -18.55 -19.42
N GLY A 17 -11.53 -17.65 -19.90
CA GLY A 17 -11.18 -16.61 -20.88
C GLY A 17 -10.14 -15.59 -20.41
N SER A 18 -10.17 -15.19 -19.14
CA SER A 18 -9.20 -14.24 -18.58
C SER A 18 -7.84 -14.86 -18.31
N LEU A 19 -7.79 -16.17 -17.99
CA LEU A 19 -6.54 -16.91 -17.77
C LEU A 19 -5.94 -17.46 -19.07
N THR A 20 -6.75 -17.85 -20.08
CA THR A 20 -6.22 -18.27 -21.39
C THR A 20 -5.65 -17.12 -22.20
N ALA A 21 -6.12 -15.88 -22.01
CA ALA A 21 -5.48 -14.71 -22.59
C ALA A 21 -4.05 -14.50 -22.08
N ALA A 22 -3.76 -14.82 -20.80
CA ALA A 22 -2.41 -14.81 -20.24
C ALA A 22 -1.58 -16.04 -20.69
N ALA A 23 -2.20 -17.19 -20.91
CA ALA A 23 -1.52 -18.39 -21.41
C ALA A 23 -1.08 -18.26 -22.88
N GLY A 24 -1.77 -17.45 -23.69
CA GLY A 24 -1.40 -17.16 -25.09
C GLY A 24 -0.03 -16.48 -25.27
N TRP A 25 0.59 -16.03 -24.16
CA TRP A 25 1.88 -15.34 -24.10
C TRP A 25 2.99 -16.21 -23.45
N GLY A 26 2.76 -17.52 -23.24
CA GLY A 26 3.80 -18.49 -22.89
C GLY A 26 4.03 -18.76 -21.40
N LEU A 27 3.04 -18.54 -20.52
CA LEU A 27 3.22 -18.59 -19.05
C LEU A 27 2.53 -19.78 -18.32
N ALA A 28 2.36 -20.96 -18.95
CA ALA A 28 1.99 -22.19 -18.23
C ALA A 28 2.64 -23.46 -18.80
N PRO A 29 2.92 -24.51 -17.99
CA PRO A 29 3.61 -25.71 -18.44
C PRO A 29 2.72 -26.55 -19.37
N ARG A 30 3.31 -27.09 -20.45
CA ARG A 30 2.62 -27.91 -21.45
C ARG A 30 2.06 -29.18 -20.81
N VAL A 31 0.74 -29.29 -20.70
CA VAL A 31 0.07 -30.59 -20.52
C VAL A 31 -0.34 -31.08 -21.91
N ARG A 32 0.15 -32.26 -22.30
CA ARG A 32 -0.23 -32.92 -23.57
C ARG A 32 -1.73 -33.25 -23.53
N ALA A 33 -2.44 -32.89 -24.59
CA ALA A 33 -3.79 -33.38 -24.87
C ALA A 33 -3.77 -34.11 -26.21
N ASP A 34 -4.32 -35.32 -26.21
CA ASP A 34 -4.50 -36.17 -27.38
C ASP A 34 -5.50 -35.58 -28.38
N SER A 35 -5.31 -36.00 -29.63
CA SER A 35 -5.93 -35.56 -30.88
C SER A 35 -7.46 -35.72 -30.97
N ALA A 36 -8.16 -34.72 -31.55
CA ALA A 36 -8.89 -34.86 -32.84
C ALA A 36 -9.81 -33.67 -33.20
N SER A 37 -9.87 -33.39 -34.51
CA SER A 37 -10.79 -32.52 -35.29
C SER A 37 -10.55 -31.01 -35.29
N GLU A 38 -9.76 -30.57 -36.28
CA GLU A 38 -9.56 -29.16 -36.65
C GLU A 38 -10.68 -28.68 -37.57
N THR A 39 -11.56 -27.81 -37.07
CA THR A 39 -12.21 -26.80 -37.92
C THR A 39 -11.29 -25.59 -38.01
N ARG A 40 -10.96 -25.19 -39.24
CA ARG A 40 -10.00 -24.14 -39.61
C ARG A 40 -10.53 -22.76 -39.19
N ALA A 41 -10.40 -22.41 -37.91
CA ALA A 41 -10.57 -21.05 -37.43
C ALA A 41 -9.40 -20.21 -37.93
N VAL A 42 -9.70 -19.14 -38.67
CA VAL A 42 -8.74 -18.08 -38.99
C VAL A 42 -8.20 -17.53 -37.67
N ARG A 43 -6.99 -17.94 -37.29
CA ARG A 43 -6.23 -17.32 -36.19
C ARG A 43 -5.86 -15.91 -36.66
N THR A 44 -6.71 -14.94 -36.40
CA THR A 44 -6.27 -13.55 -36.32
C THR A 44 -5.26 -13.49 -35.18
N GLN A 45 -4.02 -13.05 -35.48
CA GLN A 45 -3.10 -12.68 -34.42
C GLN A 45 -3.79 -11.62 -33.55
N PRO A 46 -3.75 -11.73 -32.21
CA PRO A 46 -4.28 -10.66 -31.37
C PRO A 46 -3.55 -9.37 -31.73
N ALA A 47 -4.32 -8.33 -32.03
CA ALA A 47 -3.76 -7.01 -32.30
C ALA A 47 -2.85 -6.60 -31.13
N LEU A 48 -1.70 -5.98 -31.43
CA LEU A 48 -0.83 -5.45 -30.40
C LEU A 48 -1.61 -4.42 -29.56
N PRO A 49 -1.42 -4.38 -28.23
CA PRO A 49 -2.07 -3.38 -27.39
C PRO A 49 -1.73 -1.97 -27.89
N PRO A 50 -2.67 -1.01 -27.85
CA PRO A 50 -2.39 0.33 -28.30
C PRO A 50 -1.34 1.00 -27.38
N PRO A 51 -0.54 1.94 -27.91
CA PRO A 51 0.49 2.63 -27.12
C PRO A 51 -0.12 3.59 -26.08
N SER A 52 -1.38 4.00 -26.28
CA SER A 52 -2.09 4.91 -25.38
C SER A 52 -3.54 4.52 -25.20
N LEU A 53 -4.13 4.93 -24.08
CA LEU A 53 -5.55 4.71 -23.77
C LEU A 53 -6.17 5.99 -23.17
N THR A 54 -7.23 6.50 -23.78
CA THR A 54 -7.99 7.62 -23.20
C THR A 54 -9.05 7.09 -22.24
N VAL A 55 -9.03 7.58 -21.01
CA VAL A 55 -9.93 7.15 -19.93
C VAL A 55 -10.78 8.32 -19.43
N GLY A 56 -12.05 8.04 -19.11
CA GLY A 56 -12.96 8.94 -18.42
C GLY A 56 -13.24 8.44 -17.01
N VAL A 57 -12.82 9.18 -15.98
CA VAL A 57 -13.07 8.87 -14.58
C VAL A 57 -14.18 9.77 -14.08
N VAL A 58 -15.32 9.18 -13.75
CA VAL A 58 -16.52 9.90 -13.34
C VAL A 58 -16.59 9.93 -11.83
N GLN A 59 -16.35 11.09 -11.24
CA GLN A 59 -16.79 11.37 -9.88
C GLN A 59 -18.30 11.56 -9.92
N GLN A 60 -19.04 10.67 -9.28
CA GLN A 60 -20.50 10.66 -9.33
C GLN A 60 -21.07 10.85 -7.94
N ALA A 61 -21.95 11.84 -7.78
CA ALA A 61 -22.87 11.92 -6.66
C ALA A 61 -24.01 10.92 -6.85
N ARG A 62 -24.26 10.08 -5.85
CA ARG A 62 -25.36 9.10 -5.86
C ARG A 62 -26.71 9.79 -5.72
N GLU A 63 -27.66 9.37 -6.54
CA GLU A 63 -29.07 9.71 -6.45
C GLU A 63 -29.85 8.66 -5.62
N PRO A 64 -31.02 9.01 -5.06
CA PRO A 64 -31.82 8.04 -4.30
C PRO A 64 -32.35 6.87 -5.14
N GLU A 65 -32.75 7.13 -6.38
CA GLU A 65 -33.43 6.16 -7.23
C GLU A 65 -32.48 5.41 -8.18
N LEU A 66 -32.75 4.10 -8.36
CA LEU A 66 -31.98 3.26 -9.30
C LEU A 66 -31.98 3.83 -10.72
N ALA A 67 -33.15 4.26 -11.19
CA ALA A 67 -33.32 4.81 -12.54
C ALA A 67 -32.48 6.07 -12.76
N ALA A 68 -32.44 6.97 -11.79
CA ALA A 68 -31.67 8.21 -11.87
C ALA A 68 -30.16 7.93 -11.93
N ASN A 69 -29.67 7.00 -11.11
CA ASN A 69 -28.27 6.56 -11.13
C ASN A 69 -27.91 5.89 -12.47
N ARG A 70 -28.77 5.00 -12.99
CA ARG A 70 -28.60 4.37 -14.31
C ARG A 70 -28.52 5.41 -15.42
N ASP A 71 -29.46 6.36 -15.47
CA ASP A 71 -29.54 7.37 -16.53
C ASP A 71 -28.33 8.32 -16.47
N LYS A 72 -27.83 8.61 -15.26
CA LYS A 72 -26.60 9.35 -15.05
C LYS A 72 -25.38 8.60 -15.62
N ILE A 73 -25.25 7.30 -15.35
CA ILE A 73 -24.19 6.46 -15.94
C ILE A 73 -24.27 6.47 -17.47
N VAL A 74 -25.45 6.24 -18.05
CA VAL A 74 -25.67 6.24 -19.51
C VAL A 74 -25.28 7.60 -20.13
N ARG A 75 -25.68 8.71 -19.50
CA ARG A 75 -25.30 10.06 -19.94
C ARG A 75 -23.79 10.26 -19.93
N PHE A 76 -23.10 9.86 -18.86
CA PHE A 76 -21.65 10.01 -18.77
C PHE A 76 -20.89 9.11 -19.75
N ILE A 77 -21.40 7.93 -20.09
CA ILE A 77 -20.84 7.09 -21.17
C ILE A 77 -20.85 7.86 -22.50
N GLY A 78 -21.99 8.49 -22.84
CA GLY A 78 -22.08 9.30 -24.06
C GLY A 78 -21.15 10.51 -24.05
N GLN A 79 -21.03 11.20 -22.91
CA GLN A 79 -20.11 12.33 -22.75
C GLN A 79 -18.63 11.91 -22.86
N ALA A 80 -18.29 10.75 -22.30
CA ALA A 80 -16.93 10.20 -22.36
C ALA A 80 -16.58 9.80 -23.80
N SER A 81 -17.50 9.13 -24.50
CA SER A 81 -17.37 8.77 -25.92
C SER A 81 -17.15 10.00 -26.80
N ALA A 82 -17.91 11.08 -26.58
CA ALA A 82 -17.72 12.35 -27.30
C ALA A 82 -16.34 13.01 -27.04
N ARG A 83 -15.66 12.64 -25.95
CA ARG A 83 -14.30 13.08 -25.61
C ARG A 83 -13.23 12.04 -25.99
N GLY A 84 -13.60 11.01 -26.74
CA GLY A 84 -12.69 9.96 -27.21
C GLY A 84 -12.27 8.94 -26.15
N CYS A 85 -12.97 8.88 -25.00
CA CYS A 85 -12.66 7.90 -23.97
C CYS A 85 -13.03 6.48 -24.43
N ARG A 86 -12.07 5.57 -24.29
CA ARG A 86 -12.26 4.14 -24.57
C ARG A 86 -12.69 3.35 -23.33
N LEU A 87 -12.33 3.84 -22.15
CA LEU A 87 -12.68 3.27 -20.85
C LEU A 87 -13.35 4.33 -19.98
N VAL A 88 -14.52 4.02 -19.44
CA VAL A 88 -15.30 4.89 -18.53
C VAL A 88 -15.41 4.22 -17.17
N ILE A 89 -15.04 4.92 -16.11
CA ILE A 89 -14.91 4.38 -14.76
C ILE A 89 -15.82 5.15 -13.81
N PHE A 90 -16.62 4.43 -13.03
CA PHE A 90 -17.54 4.97 -12.04
C PHE A 90 -17.19 4.48 -10.62
N PRO A 91 -17.60 5.22 -9.58
CA PRO A 91 -17.20 4.94 -8.19
C PRO A 91 -17.91 3.72 -7.60
N GLU A 92 -17.53 3.38 -6.36
CA GLU A 92 -18.29 2.42 -5.58
C GLU A 92 -19.75 2.86 -5.45
N ASP A 93 -20.69 1.92 -5.59
CA ASP A 93 -22.13 2.16 -5.46
C ASP A 93 -22.71 3.21 -6.44
N ALA A 94 -22.06 3.43 -7.58
CA ALA A 94 -22.56 4.33 -8.63
C ALA A 94 -23.95 3.92 -9.16
N LEU A 95 -24.26 2.63 -9.22
CA LEU A 95 -25.61 2.11 -9.49
C LEU A 95 -26.34 1.78 -8.18
N GLY A 96 -26.27 2.71 -7.22
CA GLY A 96 -26.97 2.62 -5.94
C GLY A 96 -28.48 2.56 -6.14
N CYS A 97 -29.18 1.92 -5.20
CA CYS A 97 -30.63 1.78 -5.26
C CYS A 97 -31.27 1.67 -3.87
N PRO A 98 -32.57 1.99 -3.74
CA PRO A 98 -33.30 1.85 -2.49
C PRO A 98 -33.28 0.42 -1.92
N VAL A 99 -33.43 0.30 -0.61
CA VAL A 99 -33.69 -0.99 0.03
C VAL A 99 -35.01 -1.56 -0.50
N GLY A 100 -35.02 -2.83 -0.88
CA GLY A 100 -36.18 -3.51 -1.46
C GLY A 100 -36.16 -3.61 -3.00
N THR A 101 -35.27 -2.89 -3.70
CA THR A 101 -35.08 -3.07 -5.14
C THR A 101 -34.64 -4.51 -5.46
N SER A 102 -35.34 -5.15 -6.40
CA SER A 102 -35.08 -6.54 -6.76
C SER A 102 -33.79 -6.71 -7.54
N ASN A 103 -33.23 -7.93 -7.58
CA ASN A 103 -32.09 -8.21 -8.46
C ASN A 103 -32.47 -8.07 -9.94
N GLU A 104 -33.73 -8.33 -10.31
CA GLU A 104 -34.20 -8.20 -11.70
C GLU A 104 -34.15 -6.75 -12.17
N ASP A 105 -34.65 -5.81 -11.35
CA ASP A 105 -34.61 -4.37 -11.68
C ASP A 105 -33.17 -3.87 -11.83
N ILE A 106 -32.26 -4.37 -10.98
CA ILE A 106 -30.83 -4.04 -11.06
C ILE A 106 -30.23 -4.56 -12.36
N GLU A 107 -30.54 -5.82 -12.75
CA GLU A 107 -30.04 -6.37 -14.01
C GLU A 107 -30.64 -5.64 -15.23
N GLN A 108 -31.90 -5.20 -15.20
CA GLN A 108 -32.48 -4.36 -16.26
C GLN A 108 -31.74 -3.02 -16.39
N ALA A 109 -31.34 -2.41 -15.27
CA ALA A 109 -30.52 -1.21 -15.29
C ALA A 109 -29.10 -1.48 -15.83
N VAL A 110 -28.52 -2.64 -15.51
CA VAL A 110 -27.24 -3.09 -16.08
C VAL A 110 -27.36 -3.31 -17.59
N ASP A 111 -28.47 -3.87 -18.08
CA ASP A 111 -28.71 -4.07 -19.52
C ASP A 111 -28.77 -2.74 -20.29
N ALA A 112 -29.38 -1.71 -19.70
CA ALA A 112 -29.37 -0.36 -20.27
C ALA A 112 -27.95 0.23 -20.35
N ILE A 113 -27.12 0.01 -19.32
CA ILE A 113 -25.70 0.39 -19.33
C ILE A 113 -24.94 -0.41 -20.41
N GLY A 114 -25.25 -1.70 -20.57
CA GLY A 114 -24.73 -2.55 -21.65
C GLY A 114 -25.09 -2.06 -23.04
N ALA A 115 -26.33 -1.60 -23.23
CA ALA A 115 -26.76 -0.97 -24.47
C ALA A 115 -25.99 0.34 -24.75
N ALA A 116 -25.79 1.18 -23.74
CA ALA A 116 -25.01 2.40 -23.88
C ALA A 116 -23.52 2.11 -24.21
N ALA A 117 -22.90 1.16 -23.52
CA ALA A 117 -21.53 0.73 -23.78
C ALA A 117 -21.35 0.27 -25.24
N ARG A 118 -22.33 -0.49 -25.77
CA ARG A 118 -22.34 -0.95 -27.17
C ARG A 118 -22.52 0.19 -28.16
N SER A 119 -23.49 1.09 -27.92
CA SER A 119 -23.76 2.20 -28.82
C SER A 119 -22.59 3.19 -28.91
N HIS A 120 -21.78 3.28 -27.86
CA HIS A 120 -20.66 4.20 -27.76
C HIS A 120 -19.29 3.54 -27.95
N ASP A 121 -19.25 2.23 -28.24
CA ASP A 121 -18.03 1.43 -28.39
C ASP A 121 -17.04 1.71 -27.23
N ALA A 122 -17.49 1.49 -25.99
CA ALA A 122 -16.73 1.82 -24.78
C ALA A 122 -16.73 0.68 -23.77
N TYR A 123 -15.60 0.53 -23.07
CA TYR A 123 -15.54 -0.28 -21.85
C TYR A 123 -16.10 0.54 -20.68
N VAL A 124 -16.91 -0.08 -19.84
CA VAL A 124 -17.55 0.60 -18.70
C VAL A 124 -17.33 -0.19 -17.42
N ILE A 125 -16.78 0.48 -16.39
CA ILE A 125 -16.60 -0.07 -15.05
C ILE A 125 -17.52 0.66 -14.10
N PHE A 126 -18.33 -0.06 -13.34
CA PHE A 126 -19.17 0.52 -12.30
C PHE A 126 -19.46 -0.50 -11.20
N CYS A 127 -19.89 0.00 -10.05
CA CYS A 127 -20.29 -0.83 -8.93
C CYS A 127 -21.81 -0.80 -8.73
N SER A 128 -22.38 -1.94 -8.41
CA SER A 128 -23.79 -2.11 -8.07
C SER A 128 -23.94 -2.94 -6.79
N SER A 129 -25.04 -2.73 -6.07
CA SER A 129 -25.45 -3.66 -5.01
C SER A 129 -26.27 -4.82 -5.57
N PHE A 130 -26.50 -5.86 -4.77
CA PHE A 130 -27.41 -6.97 -5.08
C PHE A 130 -27.99 -7.58 -3.80
N VAL A 131 -29.19 -8.14 -3.89
CA VAL A 131 -29.85 -8.86 -2.80
C VAL A 131 -29.19 -10.21 -2.62
N ILE A 132 -28.84 -10.55 -1.37
CA ILE A 132 -28.29 -11.86 -0.99
C ILE A 132 -29.46 -12.74 -0.52
N PRO A 133 -29.79 -13.84 -1.22
CA PRO A 133 -30.89 -14.71 -0.82
C PRO A 133 -30.74 -15.22 0.62
N GLY A 134 -31.82 -15.13 1.40
CA GLY A 134 -31.85 -15.58 2.80
C GLY A 134 -31.28 -14.59 3.82
N LEU A 135 -30.81 -13.41 3.40
CA LEU A 135 -30.47 -12.31 4.31
C LEU A 135 -31.56 -11.24 4.30
N ALA A 136 -31.58 -10.40 5.35
CA ALA A 136 -32.49 -9.27 5.46
C ALA A 136 -32.32 -8.29 4.26
N PRO A 137 -33.38 -7.57 3.84
CA PRO A 137 -33.36 -6.73 2.63
C PRO A 137 -32.28 -5.62 2.63
N ASP A 138 -31.87 -5.14 3.79
CA ASP A 138 -30.81 -4.15 4.01
C ASP A 138 -29.40 -4.76 3.95
N ARG A 139 -29.27 -6.08 4.11
CA ARG A 139 -28.01 -6.82 4.03
C ARG A 139 -27.68 -7.20 2.59
N ARG A 140 -27.18 -6.22 1.85
CA ARG A 140 -26.84 -6.37 0.42
C ARG A 140 -25.39 -6.79 0.21
N GLY A 141 -25.13 -7.39 -0.94
CA GLY A 141 -23.80 -7.58 -1.50
C GLY A 141 -23.44 -6.42 -2.42
N HIS A 142 -22.16 -6.20 -2.65
CA HIS A 142 -21.67 -5.19 -3.59
C HIS A 142 -20.74 -5.86 -4.61
N CYS A 143 -20.86 -5.47 -5.87
CA CYS A 143 -19.98 -5.95 -6.92
C CYS A 143 -19.58 -4.84 -7.88
N LEU A 144 -18.33 -4.94 -8.33
CA LEU A 144 -17.81 -4.25 -9.50
C LEU A 144 -18.16 -5.07 -10.73
N ARG A 145 -18.54 -4.37 -11.80
CA ARG A 145 -18.87 -4.93 -13.09
C ARG A 145 -18.03 -4.23 -14.15
N VAL A 146 -17.52 -5.00 -15.10
CA VAL A 146 -16.89 -4.51 -16.32
C VAL A 146 -17.73 -4.95 -17.50
N ILE A 147 -18.25 -3.99 -18.25
CA ILE A 147 -18.98 -4.21 -19.49
C ILE A 147 -18.05 -3.89 -20.65
N GLY A 148 -18.02 -4.78 -21.64
CA GLY A 148 -17.25 -4.61 -22.86
C GLY A 148 -17.96 -3.74 -23.90
N PRO A 149 -17.24 -3.33 -24.96
CA PRO A 149 -17.81 -2.53 -26.04
C PRO A 149 -18.86 -3.27 -26.88
N ASP A 150 -19.04 -4.59 -26.72
CA ASP A 150 -20.17 -5.33 -27.31
C ASP A 150 -21.43 -5.27 -26.43
N GLY A 151 -21.34 -4.61 -25.27
CA GLY A 151 -22.39 -4.50 -24.27
C GLY A 151 -22.51 -5.72 -23.36
N ARG A 152 -21.58 -6.67 -23.41
CA ARG A 152 -21.59 -7.87 -22.56
C ARG A 152 -20.76 -7.70 -21.29
N LEU A 153 -21.15 -8.42 -20.24
CA LEU A 153 -20.40 -8.51 -18.99
C LEU A 153 -19.09 -9.29 -19.19
N LEU A 154 -17.96 -8.60 -19.03
CA LEU A 154 -16.60 -9.18 -19.08
C LEU A 154 -16.15 -9.69 -17.71
N LEU A 155 -16.45 -8.94 -16.66
CA LEU A 155 -16.04 -9.26 -15.29
C LEU A 155 -17.12 -8.85 -14.31
N ARG A 156 -17.36 -9.71 -13.32
CA ARG A 156 -18.11 -9.38 -12.10
C ARG A 156 -17.28 -9.79 -10.90
N PHE A 157 -16.95 -8.83 -10.05
CA PHE A 157 -16.11 -9.01 -8.87
C PHE A 157 -16.87 -8.53 -7.63
N ASN A 158 -17.18 -9.41 -6.67
CA ASN A 158 -17.85 -8.97 -5.43
C ASN A 158 -16.82 -8.42 -4.45
N LYS A 159 -17.11 -7.27 -3.84
CA LYS A 159 -16.29 -6.61 -2.82
C LYS A 159 -15.88 -7.60 -1.74
N LEU A 160 -14.60 -7.76 -1.45
CA LEU A 160 -14.14 -8.79 -0.52
C LEU A 160 -14.61 -8.51 0.91
N ILE A 161 -14.62 -7.24 1.32
CA ILE A 161 -15.24 -6.78 2.59
C ILE A 161 -16.76 -6.59 2.39
N CYS A 162 -17.52 -7.68 2.39
CA CYS A 162 -18.98 -7.59 2.33
C CYS A 162 -19.67 -8.72 3.11
N ASN A 163 -21.00 -8.71 3.11
CA ASN A 163 -21.87 -9.64 3.83
C ASN A 163 -21.92 -11.08 3.27
N LEU A 164 -21.02 -11.44 2.35
CA LEU A 164 -21.06 -12.73 1.67
C LEU A 164 -20.44 -13.84 2.53
N PRO A 165 -20.95 -15.09 2.40
CA PRO A 165 -20.42 -16.23 3.15
C PRO A 165 -18.98 -16.56 2.71
N SER A 166 -18.22 -17.23 3.58
CA SER A 166 -16.86 -17.71 3.31
C SER A 166 -16.77 -18.74 2.17
N SER A 167 -17.90 -19.32 1.76
CA SER A 167 -18.02 -20.23 0.61
C SER A 167 -18.08 -19.52 -0.74
N ASP A 168 -18.10 -18.19 -0.77
CA ASP A 168 -17.99 -17.44 -2.01
C ASP A 168 -16.62 -17.70 -2.68
N PRO A 169 -16.58 -18.13 -3.97
CA PRO A 169 -15.37 -18.63 -4.62
C PRO A 169 -14.29 -17.58 -4.93
N ARG A 170 -14.40 -16.34 -4.43
CA ARG A 170 -13.45 -15.24 -4.71
C ARG A 170 -12.06 -15.52 -4.17
N ARG A 171 -11.05 -15.41 -5.03
CA ARG A 171 -9.64 -15.66 -4.69
C ARG A 171 -8.64 -14.60 -5.18
N ALA A 172 -9.10 -13.57 -5.89
CA ALA A 172 -8.24 -12.66 -6.66
C ALA A 172 -8.88 -11.27 -6.82
N PRO A 173 -8.09 -10.18 -6.95
CA PRO A 173 -8.60 -8.89 -7.40
C PRO A 173 -9.30 -9.00 -8.77
N GLY A 174 -10.10 -8.01 -9.14
CA GLY A 174 -10.69 -7.96 -10.46
C GLY A 174 -9.62 -7.75 -11.54
N ILE A 175 -9.48 -8.67 -12.49
CA ILE A 175 -8.52 -8.57 -13.60
C ILE A 175 -9.26 -8.72 -14.92
N PHE A 176 -9.00 -7.80 -15.86
CA PHE A 176 -9.64 -7.75 -17.17
C PHE A 176 -8.74 -7.05 -18.19
N LEU A 177 -9.12 -7.13 -19.47
CA LEU A 177 -8.43 -6.51 -20.59
C LEU A 177 -9.25 -5.37 -21.19
N VAL A 178 -8.58 -4.27 -21.52
CA VAL A 178 -9.11 -3.17 -22.36
C VAL A 178 -8.23 -3.09 -23.59
N ASP A 179 -8.73 -3.50 -24.76
CA ASP A 179 -7.95 -3.55 -26.02
C ASP A 179 -6.56 -4.23 -25.86
N GLY A 180 -6.51 -5.32 -25.09
CA GLY A 180 -5.27 -6.07 -24.81
C GLY A 180 -4.41 -5.51 -23.67
N ILE A 181 -4.80 -4.39 -23.04
CA ILE A 181 -4.13 -3.80 -21.88
C ILE A 181 -4.65 -4.45 -20.61
N LEU A 182 -3.76 -5.01 -19.80
CA LEU A 182 -4.12 -5.66 -18.54
C LEU A 182 -4.38 -4.61 -17.44
N CYS A 183 -5.59 -4.68 -16.86
CA CYS A 183 -6.07 -3.80 -15.81
C CYS A 183 -6.41 -4.59 -14.54
N GLY A 184 -6.08 -4.03 -13.38
CA GLY A 184 -6.55 -4.47 -12.07
C GLY A 184 -7.61 -3.53 -11.54
N ALA A 185 -8.65 -4.06 -10.89
CA ALA A 185 -9.68 -3.26 -10.23
C ALA A 185 -10.06 -3.83 -8.87
N MET A 186 -10.43 -2.92 -7.97
CA MET A 186 -10.80 -3.19 -6.60
C MET A 186 -11.89 -2.22 -6.11
N ILE A 187 -12.51 -2.56 -4.97
CA ILE A 187 -13.62 -1.78 -4.43
C ILE A 187 -13.25 -1.27 -3.04
N CYS A 188 -12.96 0.03 -2.95
CA CYS A 188 -12.88 0.78 -1.71
C CYS A 188 -12.05 0.04 -0.64
N ALA A 189 -12.69 -0.41 0.43
CA ALA A 189 -12.03 -1.06 1.55
C ALA A 189 -11.21 -2.32 1.20
N ASP A 190 -11.40 -2.93 0.02
CA ASP A 190 -10.52 -4.01 -0.45
C ASP A 190 -9.03 -3.56 -0.51
N ARG A 191 -8.77 -2.25 -0.64
CA ARG A 191 -7.42 -1.65 -0.64
C ARG A 191 -6.62 -1.79 0.65
N TRP A 192 -7.26 -2.15 1.75
CA TRP A 192 -6.55 -2.41 3.00
C TRP A 192 -5.71 -3.69 2.94
N LEU A 193 -5.91 -4.52 1.92
CA LEU A 193 -5.02 -5.62 1.58
C LEU A 193 -3.89 -5.15 0.65
N ARG A 194 -2.84 -4.56 1.24
CA ARG A 194 -1.80 -3.83 0.51
C ARG A 194 -0.99 -4.70 -0.45
N GLY A 195 -0.63 -5.92 -0.07
CA GLY A 195 -0.01 -6.86 -1.02
C GLY A 195 -0.98 -7.31 -2.12
N PHE A 196 -2.23 -7.60 -1.76
CA PHE A 196 -3.23 -8.20 -2.65
C PHE A 196 -3.58 -7.29 -3.83
N GLU A 197 -3.70 -5.98 -3.60
CA GLU A 197 -4.04 -5.00 -4.63
C GLU A 197 -2.98 -4.86 -5.73
N GLU A 198 -1.75 -5.29 -5.47
CA GLU A 198 -0.62 -5.20 -6.40
C GLU A 198 -0.38 -6.50 -7.19
N LEU A 199 -1.02 -7.60 -6.80
CA LEU A 199 -0.90 -8.88 -7.51
C LEU A 199 -1.16 -8.78 -9.02
N PRO A 200 -2.11 -7.98 -9.54
CA PRO A 200 -2.28 -7.83 -10.99
C PRO A 200 -1.02 -7.29 -11.69
N VAL A 201 -0.19 -6.49 -11.02
CA VAL A 201 1.05 -5.94 -11.59
C VAL A 201 2.09 -7.03 -11.79
N THR A 202 2.10 -8.06 -10.94
CA THR A 202 2.96 -9.25 -11.10
C THR A 202 2.64 -10.03 -12.39
N LEU A 203 1.44 -9.82 -12.97
CA LEU A 203 1.00 -10.37 -14.25
C LEU A 203 1.18 -9.38 -15.42
N GLY A 204 1.69 -8.18 -15.16
CA GLY A 204 1.90 -7.13 -16.17
C GLY A 204 0.77 -6.10 -16.28
N ALA A 205 -0.11 -5.99 -15.28
CA ALA A 205 -1.13 -4.94 -15.29
C ALA A 205 -0.48 -3.55 -15.35
N LYS A 206 -1.00 -2.69 -16.23
CA LYS A 206 -0.51 -1.31 -16.44
C LYS A 206 -1.37 -0.24 -15.77
N ILE A 207 -2.58 -0.61 -15.35
CA ILE A 207 -3.55 0.29 -14.73
C ILE A 207 -4.18 -0.42 -13.53
N LEU A 208 -4.15 0.22 -12.36
CA LEU A 208 -4.84 -0.20 -11.15
C LEU A 208 -5.97 0.78 -10.84
N ILE A 209 -7.18 0.28 -10.62
CA ILE A 209 -8.40 1.07 -10.48
C ILE A 209 -9.05 0.82 -9.13
N ASP A 210 -9.15 1.85 -8.30
CA ASP A 210 -9.87 1.86 -7.03
C ASP A 210 -11.21 2.57 -7.20
N CYS A 211 -12.30 1.79 -7.24
CA CYS A 211 -13.66 2.30 -7.22
C CYS A 211 -14.11 2.50 -5.76
N SER A 212 -14.36 3.75 -5.37
CA SER A 212 -14.49 4.17 -3.98
C SER A 212 -15.70 5.02 -3.69
N ALA A 213 -16.14 4.97 -2.42
CA ALA A 213 -17.16 5.85 -1.87
C ALA A 213 -16.70 6.25 -0.46
N ASN A 214 -15.68 7.10 -0.39
CA ASN A 214 -15.07 7.53 0.86
C ASN A 214 -15.91 8.65 1.51
N ALA A 215 -16.08 8.57 2.81
CA ALA A 215 -16.73 9.61 3.61
C ALA A 215 -15.87 10.87 3.69
N ARG A 216 -16.48 12.05 3.86
CA ARG A 216 -15.76 13.33 3.95
C ARG A 216 -14.69 13.36 5.05
N LYS A 217 -14.96 12.69 6.18
CA LYS A 217 -14.04 12.52 7.31
C LYS A 217 -12.78 11.71 6.99
N GLU A 218 -12.74 10.99 5.86
CA GLU A 218 -11.55 10.27 5.39
C GLU A 218 -10.52 11.20 4.77
N TRP A 219 -10.94 12.41 4.37
CA TRP A 219 -10.08 13.38 3.74
C TRP A 219 -9.26 14.14 4.78
N ILE A 220 -7.98 13.82 4.85
CA ILE A 220 -7.00 14.52 5.68
C ILE A 220 -6.00 15.14 4.69
N PRO A 221 -5.98 16.48 4.51
CA PRO A 221 -5.18 17.12 3.46
C PRO A 221 -3.72 16.67 3.43
N GLU A 222 -3.09 16.51 4.60
CA GLU A 222 -1.69 16.08 4.71
C GLU A 222 -1.45 14.62 4.31
N PHE A 223 -2.46 13.75 4.50
CA PHE A 223 -2.43 12.37 4.05
C PHE A 223 -3.23 12.18 2.77
N ALA A 224 -3.63 13.27 2.10
CA ALA A 224 -4.36 13.17 0.86
C ALA A 224 -3.51 12.35 -0.12
N TRP A 225 -4.15 11.47 -0.87
CA TRP A 225 -3.50 10.67 -1.91
C TRP A 225 -2.43 9.66 -1.47
N TYR A 226 -2.25 9.44 -0.16
CA TYR A 226 -1.27 8.47 0.36
C TYR A 226 -1.47 7.05 -0.18
N LEU A 227 -2.66 6.73 -0.69
CA LEU A 227 -2.97 5.48 -1.38
C LEU A 227 -2.59 5.51 -2.87
N PRO A 228 -3.26 6.30 -3.74
CA PRO A 228 -3.03 6.21 -5.17
C PRO A 228 -1.64 6.69 -5.60
N VAL A 229 -1.06 7.71 -4.93
CA VAL A 229 0.29 8.20 -5.28
C VAL A 229 1.36 7.18 -4.94
N THR A 230 1.33 6.65 -3.71
CA THR A 230 2.31 5.62 -3.31
C THR A 230 2.13 4.34 -4.12
N ARG A 231 0.90 3.95 -4.46
CA ARG A 231 0.63 2.79 -5.33
C ARG A 231 1.23 2.97 -6.72
N ALA A 232 1.08 4.14 -7.34
CA ALA A 232 1.66 4.40 -8.65
C ALA A 232 3.20 4.32 -8.60
N LEU A 233 3.83 4.99 -7.63
CA LEU A 233 5.29 5.01 -7.44
C LEU A 233 5.88 3.62 -7.16
N ARG A 234 5.27 2.85 -6.26
CA ARG A 234 5.75 1.51 -5.84
C ARG A 234 5.65 0.48 -6.96
N ASN A 235 4.79 0.73 -7.93
CA ASN A 235 4.53 -0.21 -9.01
C ASN A 235 5.05 0.27 -10.38
N ASN A 236 5.32 1.56 -10.57
CA ASN A 236 5.47 2.21 -11.88
C ASN A 236 4.37 1.80 -12.88
N VAL A 237 3.13 1.99 -12.46
CA VAL A 237 1.93 1.80 -13.28
C VAL A 237 0.94 2.93 -12.97
N TYR A 238 -0.06 3.12 -13.82
CA TYR A 238 -1.10 4.11 -13.54
C TYR A 238 -1.95 3.67 -12.35
N SER A 239 -2.24 4.59 -11.44
CA SER A 239 -3.22 4.40 -10.36
C SER A 239 -4.39 5.35 -10.57
N ILE A 240 -5.58 4.79 -10.75
CA ILE A 240 -6.83 5.52 -10.90
C ILE A 240 -7.64 5.37 -9.61
N PHE A 241 -7.95 6.49 -8.97
CA PHE A 241 -8.84 6.56 -7.82
C PHE A 241 -10.15 7.22 -8.26
N CYS A 242 -11.22 6.45 -8.32
CA CYS A 242 -12.54 6.91 -8.76
C CYS A 242 -13.47 6.95 -7.54
N ASN A 243 -13.77 8.13 -7.03
CA ASN A 243 -14.50 8.30 -5.78
C ASN A 243 -15.88 8.92 -5.98
N MET A 244 -16.77 8.63 -5.02
CA MET A 244 -18.10 9.22 -4.97
C MET A 244 -18.01 10.73 -4.66
N GLY A 245 -18.73 11.53 -5.44
CA GLY A 245 -18.87 12.97 -5.23
C GLY A 245 -19.88 13.31 -4.13
N GLU A 246 -19.89 14.57 -3.68
CA GLU A 246 -20.83 15.05 -2.67
C GLU A 246 -22.29 14.84 -3.12
N HIS A 247 -23.09 14.19 -2.27
CA HIS A 247 -24.50 13.92 -2.55
C HIS A 247 -25.35 15.21 -2.47
N PRO A 248 -26.42 15.34 -3.26
CA PRO A 248 -27.45 16.34 -3.00
C PRO A 248 -27.98 16.21 -1.56
N GLN A 249 -28.22 17.33 -0.87
CA GLN A 249 -28.42 17.39 0.58
C GLN A 249 -29.43 16.37 1.15
N GLY A 250 -29.07 15.72 2.28
CA GLY A 250 -30.05 15.38 3.33
C GLY A 250 -30.30 13.91 3.70
N LYS A 251 -29.64 12.90 3.13
CA LYS A 251 -29.89 11.48 3.53
C LYS A 251 -28.65 10.57 3.64
N ASP A 252 -27.56 10.92 2.98
CA ASP A 252 -26.35 10.08 2.91
C ASP A 252 -25.17 10.68 3.68
N GLU A 253 -24.22 9.82 4.06
CA GLU A 253 -22.93 10.29 4.60
C GLU A 253 -22.21 11.13 3.54
N SER A 254 -21.83 12.36 3.91
CA SER A 254 -21.11 13.30 3.04
C SER A 254 -19.83 12.68 2.48
N ARG A 255 -19.46 13.05 1.25
CA ARG A 255 -18.39 12.44 0.46
C ARG A 255 -17.38 13.48 0.04
N HIS A 256 -16.10 13.15 0.08
CA HIS A 256 -15.09 14.14 -0.26
C HIS A 256 -14.85 14.31 -1.77
N GLY A 257 -15.37 13.44 -2.66
CA GLY A 257 -14.99 13.52 -4.07
C GLY A 257 -13.48 13.26 -4.26
N HIS A 258 -12.76 14.18 -4.88
CA HIS A 258 -11.34 14.06 -5.18
C HIS A 258 -11.00 12.73 -5.88
N SER A 259 -11.63 12.45 -7.02
CA SER A 259 -11.13 11.42 -7.93
C SER A 259 -9.79 11.84 -8.52
N ALA A 260 -8.93 10.90 -8.90
CA ALA A 260 -7.64 11.22 -9.53
C ALA A 260 -7.15 10.14 -10.50
N ILE A 261 -6.38 10.59 -11.48
CA ILE A 261 -5.59 9.78 -12.38
C ILE A 261 -4.13 10.09 -12.11
N VAL A 262 -3.37 9.10 -11.62
CA VAL A 262 -1.98 9.27 -11.21
C VAL A 262 -1.05 8.56 -12.18
N HIS A 263 -0.04 9.27 -12.66
CA HIS A 263 1.03 8.75 -13.51
C HIS A 263 1.94 7.78 -12.75
N PRO A 264 2.66 6.87 -13.46
CA PRO A 264 3.65 5.96 -12.87
C PRO A 264 4.76 6.60 -12.03
N ASP A 265 5.00 7.90 -12.19
CA ASP A 265 5.98 8.71 -11.44
C ASP A 265 5.37 9.44 -10.22
N GLY A 266 4.09 9.19 -9.93
CA GLY A 266 3.36 9.80 -8.82
C GLY A 266 2.80 11.19 -9.09
N THR A 267 3.00 11.77 -10.28
CA THR A 267 2.36 13.03 -10.68
C THR A 267 0.92 12.80 -11.13
N PHE A 268 0.11 13.87 -11.22
CA PHE A 268 -1.29 13.76 -11.58
C PHE A 268 -1.53 14.06 -13.07
N ALA A 269 -2.23 13.16 -13.75
CA ALA A 269 -2.76 13.42 -15.09
C ALA A 269 -4.04 14.26 -15.02
N ALA A 270 -4.87 14.02 -14.01
CA ALA A 270 -6.08 14.77 -13.70
C ALA A 270 -6.48 14.56 -12.24
N VAL A 271 -7.07 15.59 -11.63
CA VAL A 271 -7.56 15.57 -10.25
C VAL A 271 -8.92 16.26 -10.19
N GLY A 272 -9.87 15.65 -9.48
CA GLY A 272 -11.16 16.24 -9.16
C GLY A 272 -11.12 17.01 -7.85
N ASP A 273 -12.10 17.89 -7.69
CA ASP A 273 -12.31 18.66 -6.47
C ASP A 273 -13.33 17.96 -5.56
N ASP A 274 -13.84 18.68 -4.56
CA ASP A 274 -14.86 18.19 -3.64
C ASP A 274 -16.31 18.41 -4.11
N ALA A 275 -16.50 18.70 -5.41
CA ALA A 275 -17.81 18.82 -6.02
C ALA A 275 -18.56 17.48 -6.11
N GLY A 276 -19.83 17.55 -6.49
CA GLY A 276 -20.69 16.40 -6.77
C GLY A 276 -20.25 15.68 -8.05
N ASP A 277 -21.02 15.84 -9.13
CA ASP A 277 -20.74 15.17 -10.40
C ASP A 277 -19.60 15.87 -11.20
N GLN A 278 -18.57 15.12 -11.58
CA GLN A 278 -17.45 15.59 -12.41
C GLN A 278 -16.87 14.45 -13.25
N MET A 279 -16.37 14.73 -14.46
CA MET A 279 -15.64 13.74 -15.26
C MET A 279 -14.24 14.22 -15.63
N LEU A 280 -13.24 13.51 -15.10
CA LEU A 280 -11.83 13.67 -15.44
C LEU A 280 -11.53 12.86 -16.70
N VAL A 281 -10.76 13.43 -17.63
CA VAL A 281 -10.33 12.74 -18.84
C VAL A 281 -8.83 12.90 -19.02
N ALA A 282 -8.14 11.79 -19.28
CA ALA A 282 -6.72 11.78 -19.58
C ALA A 282 -6.40 10.72 -20.64
N THR A 283 -5.41 11.01 -21.47
CA THR A 283 -4.79 10.02 -22.35
C THR A 283 -3.57 9.44 -21.64
N LEU A 284 -3.59 8.14 -21.38
CA LEU A 284 -2.52 7.42 -20.69
C LEU A 284 -1.52 6.92 -21.72
N ASP A 285 -0.26 7.33 -21.61
CA ASP A 285 0.84 6.78 -22.39
C ASP A 285 1.38 5.53 -21.70
N LEU A 286 1.04 4.36 -22.26
CA LEU A 286 1.30 3.07 -21.63
C LEU A 286 2.78 2.66 -21.68
N SER A 287 3.62 3.40 -22.39
CA SER A 287 5.08 3.25 -22.36
C SER A 287 5.66 3.66 -20.99
N GLN A 288 5.01 4.60 -20.29
CA GLN A 288 5.40 5.03 -18.93
C GLN A 288 5.11 3.95 -17.87
N ALA A 289 4.10 3.11 -18.09
CA ALA A 289 3.73 2.02 -17.18
C ALA A 289 4.62 0.78 -17.39
N HIS A 290 5.90 0.92 -17.08
CA HIS A 290 6.92 -0.11 -17.31
C HIS A 290 7.09 -1.11 -16.16
N GLY A 291 6.46 -0.91 -15.00
CA GLY A 291 6.48 -1.90 -13.93
C GLY A 291 7.85 -2.15 -13.31
N ARG A 292 8.77 -1.17 -13.32
CA ARG A 292 10.19 -1.39 -12.95
C ARG A 292 10.33 -1.62 -11.45
N GLU A 293 9.78 -0.73 -10.63
CA GLU A 293 9.79 -0.91 -9.18
C GLU A 293 9.05 -2.17 -8.74
N ALA A 294 7.90 -2.48 -9.35
CA ALA A 294 7.20 -3.73 -9.10
C ALA A 294 8.07 -4.95 -9.42
N ARG A 295 8.73 -4.99 -10.58
CA ARG A 295 9.63 -6.09 -10.95
C ARG A 295 10.78 -6.23 -9.97
N ARG A 296 11.46 -5.12 -9.60
CA ARG A 296 12.55 -5.12 -8.62
C ARG A 296 12.10 -5.76 -7.31
N ARG A 297 10.93 -5.38 -6.78
CA ARG A 297 10.32 -5.97 -5.58
C ARG A 297 10.01 -7.45 -5.75
N HIS A 298 9.32 -7.80 -6.83
CA HIS A 298 8.87 -9.16 -7.10
C HIS A 298 10.02 -10.14 -7.33
N SER A 299 11.15 -9.67 -7.88
CA SER A 299 12.34 -10.49 -8.12
C SER A 299 13.38 -10.39 -7.01
N HIS A 300 13.19 -9.55 -5.99
CA HIS A 300 14.16 -9.41 -4.91
C HIS A 300 14.32 -10.76 -4.18
N PRO A 301 15.56 -11.25 -3.95
CA PRO A 301 15.78 -12.59 -3.38
C PRO A 301 15.02 -12.84 -2.06
N ALA A 302 14.90 -11.79 -1.23
CA ALA A 302 14.20 -11.86 0.05
C ALA A 302 12.66 -11.93 -0.06
N PHE A 303 12.05 -11.61 -1.20
CA PHE A 303 10.58 -11.55 -1.36
C PHE A 303 10.03 -12.34 -2.55
N GLN A 304 10.89 -12.85 -3.43
CA GLN A 304 10.47 -13.56 -4.64
C GLN A 304 9.49 -14.70 -4.34
N ALA A 305 9.79 -15.55 -3.36
CA ALA A 305 8.91 -16.67 -3.02
C ALA A 305 7.55 -16.25 -2.46
N TYR A 306 7.45 -15.07 -1.84
CA TYR A 306 6.18 -14.48 -1.40
C TYR A 306 5.35 -14.07 -2.61
N TRP A 307 5.92 -13.31 -3.54
CA TRP A 307 5.22 -12.85 -4.75
C TRP A 307 4.85 -14.00 -5.69
N ASP A 308 5.70 -15.01 -5.82
CA ASP A 308 5.42 -16.22 -6.60
C ASP A 308 4.23 -17.01 -6.05
N LEU A 309 4.12 -17.13 -4.73
CA LEU A 309 2.96 -17.75 -4.12
C LEU A 309 1.69 -16.93 -4.35
N GLY A 310 1.77 -15.60 -4.23
CA GLY A 310 0.66 -14.69 -4.53
C GLY A 310 0.14 -14.86 -5.96
N ARG A 311 1.03 -14.95 -6.96
CA ARG A 311 0.70 -15.24 -8.36
C ARG A 311 -0.04 -16.57 -8.55
N ARG A 312 0.38 -17.61 -7.83
CA ARG A 312 -0.25 -18.92 -7.91
C ARG A 312 -1.62 -18.94 -7.27
N ILE A 313 -1.79 -18.27 -6.12
CA ILE A 313 -3.09 -18.09 -5.46
C ILE A 313 -4.06 -17.30 -6.34
N LEU A 314 -3.56 -16.26 -7.01
CA LEU A 314 -4.31 -15.49 -8.00
C LEU A 314 -4.84 -16.38 -9.15
N SER A 315 -4.08 -17.41 -9.52
CA SER A 315 -4.44 -18.40 -10.53
C SER A 315 -5.33 -19.55 -9.99
N GLY A 316 -5.75 -19.46 -8.72
CA GLY A 316 -6.67 -20.39 -8.08
C GLY A 316 -6.00 -21.49 -7.25
N GLU A 317 -4.66 -21.52 -7.15
CA GLU A 317 -3.94 -22.50 -6.33
C GLU A 317 -4.31 -22.35 -4.84
N THR A 318 -4.46 -23.47 -4.14
CA THR A 318 -4.52 -23.51 -2.68
C THR A 318 -3.17 -23.95 -2.13
N ALA A 319 -2.56 -23.14 -1.28
CA ALA A 319 -1.33 -23.51 -0.59
C ALA A 319 -1.60 -23.86 0.87
N LYS A 320 -0.81 -24.78 1.43
CA LYS A 320 -0.74 -25.02 2.87
C LYS A 320 0.62 -24.56 3.35
N VAL A 321 0.66 -23.42 4.03
CA VAL A 321 1.87 -22.90 4.67
C VAL A 321 1.64 -22.95 6.17
N PRO A 322 2.54 -23.55 6.96
CA PRO A 322 2.39 -23.60 8.40
C PRO A 322 2.19 -22.22 9.01
N LEU A 323 1.21 -22.10 9.90
CA LEU A 323 1.05 -20.95 10.77
C LEU A 323 2.30 -20.85 11.65
N ARG A 324 2.90 -19.65 11.68
CA ARG A 324 3.92 -19.31 12.67
C ARG A 324 3.26 -18.47 13.73
N GLU A 325 3.40 -18.89 14.99
CA GLU A 325 2.88 -18.12 16.12
C GLU A 325 3.51 -16.72 16.12
N PRO A 326 2.68 -15.65 16.12
CA PRO A 326 3.19 -14.29 16.22
C PRO A 326 4.00 -14.11 17.50
N TYR A 327 4.97 -13.19 17.48
CA TYR A 327 5.69 -12.85 18.71
C TYR A 327 4.74 -12.30 19.77
N ALA A 328 4.84 -12.86 20.97
CA ALA A 328 4.20 -12.30 22.15
C ALA A 328 5.04 -11.15 22.72
N ALA A 329 4.35 -10.21 23.37
CA ALA A 329 4.94 -9.09 24.08
C ALA A 329 4.38 -8.99 25.51
N PRO A 330 5.19 -8.52 26.47
CA PRO A 330 4.67 -8.11 27.76
C PRO A 330 3.77 -6.88 27.62
N GLN A 331 2.77 -6.75 28.50
CA GLN A 331 1.97 -5.54 28.59
C GLN A 331 2.74 -4.51 29.42
N VAL A 332 3.49 -3.65 28.74
CA VAL A 332 4.40 -2.68 29.36
C VAL A 332 4.29 -1.33 28.66
N GLU A 333 4.50 -0.22 29.38
CA GLU A 333 4.65 1.10 28.77
C GLU A 333 6.02 1.20 28.08
N VAL A 334 6.03 1.64 26.83
CA VAL A 334 7.24 1.96 26.06
C VAL A 334 7.22 3.45 25.72
N ALA A 335 8.30 4.16 26.07
CA ALA A 335 8.53 5.54 25.71
C ALA A 335 9.58 5.62 24.58
N ILE A 336 9.21 6.25 23.46
CA ILE A 336 10.07 6.48 22.30
C ILE A 336 10.50 7.95 22.28
N ALA A 337 11.78 8.17 21.99
CA ALA A 337 12.31 9.46 21.57
C ALA A 337 12.76 9.39 20.10
N ALA A 338 12.26 10.29 19.26
CA ALA A 338 12.72 10.48 17.89
C ALA A 338 13.62 11.73 17.85
N ALA A 339 14.94 11.51 17.77
CA ALA A 339 15.96 12.54 17.78
C ALA A 339 16.24 13.05 16.37
N GLN A 340 15.49 14.06 15.93
CA GLN A 340 15.76 14.73 14.67
C GLN A 340 16.99 15.61 14.81
N MET A 341 18.09 15.18 14.19
CA MET A 341 19.41 15.77 14.34
C MET A 341 19.87 16.46 13.06
N ALA A 342 20.45 17.65 13.18
CA ALA A 342 21.12 18.36 12.09
C ALA A 342 22.52 17.75 11.88
N CYS A 343 22.66 16.96 10.82
CA CYS A 343 23.89 16.23 10.53
C CYS A 343 24.95 17.15 9.88
N SER A 344 26.19 16.98 10.28
CA SER A 344 27.36 17.64 9.71
C SER A 344 28.21 16.65 8.89
N ARG A 345 29.23 17.16 8.20
CA ARG A 345 30.27 16.39 7.51
C ARG A 345 31.39 15.91 8.44
N ASP A 346 31.22 16.09 9.75
CA ASP A 346 32.23 15.84 10.77
C ASP A 346 31.71 14.76 11.73
N VAL A 347 32.30 13.56 11.63
CA VAL A 347 31.92 12.40 12.46
C VAL A 347 32.03 12.70 13.96
N PRO A 348 33.17 13.20 14.48
CA PRO A 348 33.27 13.65 15.87
C PRO A 348 32.15 14.62 16.30
N ALA A 349 31.84 15.64 15.49
CA ALA A 349 30.79 16.62 15.83
C ALA A 349 29.39 15.98 15.87
N ASN A 350 29.11 15.05 14.95
CA ASN A 350 27.87 14.28 14.96
C ASN A 350 27.78 13.38 16.20
N LEU A 351 28.86 12.68 16.56
CA LEU A 351 28.90 11.82 17.76
C LEU A 351 28.73 12.59 19.07
N GLU A 352 29.34 13.78 19.18
CA GLU A 352 29.13 14.65 20.35
C GLU A 352 27.66 15.04 20.48
N ARG A 353 27.01 15.37 19.36
CA ARG A 353 25.59 15.70 19.32
C ARG A 353 24.70 14.50 19.65
N MET A 354 24.98 13.33 19.07
CA MET A 354 24.28 12.09 19.42
C MET A 354 24.42 11.79 20.91
N THR A 355 25.61 11.97 21.49
CA THR A 355 25.85 11.79 22.94
C THR A 355 24.97 12.71 23.78
N ARG A 356 24.85 14.00 23.42
CA ARG A 356 23.96 14.94 24.12
C ARG A 356 22.49 14.52 24.00
N LEU A 357 22.05 14.13 22.81
CA LEU A 357 20.66 13.72 22.56
C LEU A 357 20.30 12.38 23.24
N ILE A 358 21.26 11.45 23.36
CA ILE A 358 21.11 10.21 24.15
C ILE A 358 20.90 10.56 25.62
N ALA A 359 21.74 11.45 26.18
CA ALA A 359 21.61 11.90 27.56
C ALA A 359 20.28 12.63 27.82
N GLU A 360 19.84 13.48 26.89
CA GLU A 360 18.55 14.18 26.96
C GLU A 360 17.37 13.19 26.90
N ALA A 361 17.41 12.21 26.00
CA ALA A 361 16.36 11.18 25.91
C ALA A 361 16.26 10.35 27.19
N ALA A 362 17.39 9.94 27.74
CA ALA A 362 17.44 9.21 29.01
C ALA A 362 16.95 10.07 30.20
N GLY A 363 17.32 11.35 30.24
CA GLY A 363 16.82 12.31 31.23
C GLY A 363 15.30 12.48 31.19
N ASN A 364 14.71 12.36 29.99
CA ASN A 364 13.26 12.36 29.75
C ASN A 364 12.61 10.97 29.87
N ARG A 365 13.35 9.97 30.39
CA ARG A 365 12.87 8.59 30.63
C ARG A 365 12.38 7.87 29.37
N ALA A 366 12.98 8.15 28.21
CA ALA A 366 12.76 7.32 27.03
C ALA A 366 13.39 5.94 27.23
N ASP A 367 12.71 4.89 26.77
CA ASP A 367 13.25 3.52 26.77
C ASP A 367 14.12 3.28 25.52
N VAL A 368 13.87 4.04 24.46
CA VAL A 368 14.58 3.99 23.19
C VAL A 368 14.68 5.37 22.56
N VAL A 369 15.85 5.70 22.01
CA VAL A 369 16.08 6.89 21.18
C VAL A 369 16.49 6.47 19.77
N ALA A 370 15.81 7.03 18.77
CA ALA A 370 16.08 6.77 17.36
C ALA A 370 16.64 8.02 16.66
N PHE A 371 17.67 7.81 15.85
CA PHE A 371 18.39 8.84 15.09
C PHE A 371 18.18 8.66 13.58
N PRO A 372 18.47 9.69 12.76
CA PRO A 372 18.35 9.61 11.31
C PRO A 372 19.23 8.52 10.68
N GLU A 373 18.91 8.22 9.42
CA GLU A 373 19.80 7.49 8.53
C GLU A 373 21.12 8.28 8.38
N LEU A 374 22.25 7.58 8.32
CA LEU A 374 23.59 8.18 8.19
C LEU A 374 23.91 9.28 9.22
N ALA A 375 23.29 9.23 10.41
CA ALA A 375 23.48 10.22 11.46
C ALA A 375 24.95 10.41 11.87
N VAL A 376 25.76 9.34 11.80
CA VAL A 376 27.18 9.38 12.17
C VAL A 376 28.01 10.14 11.14
N THR A 377 27.87 9.81 9.86
CA THR A 377 28.72 10.35 8.78
C THR A 377 28.17 11.62 8.12
N GLY A 378 26.87 11.88 8.28
CA GLY A 378 26.15 12.73 7.33
C GLY A 378 25.95 12.03 5.98
N ALA A 379 25.25 12.69 5.07
CA ALA A 379 24.80 12.12 3.80
C ALA A 379 25.53 12.66 2.54
N MET A 380 26.67 13.34 2.69
CA MET A 380 27.51 13.74 1.54
C MET A 380 28.15 12.50 0.89
N PRO A 381 28.00 12.28 -0.43
CA PRO A 381 28.56 11.14 -1.13
C PRO A 381 30.06 10.93 -0.92
N GLU A 382 30.87 11.99 -0.99
CA GLU A 382 32.32 11.89 -0.85
C GLU A 382 32.76 11.56 0.58
N ASP A 383 32.02 12.02 1.60
CA ASP A 383 32.33 11.73 3.00
C ASP A 383 31.98 10.28 3.33
N ILE A 384 30.84 9.78 2.81
CA ILE A 384 30.48 8.36 2.86
C ILE A 384 31.50 7.51 2.10
N ALA A 385 31.96 7.98 0.95
CA ALA A 385 32.91 7.25 0.12
C ALA A 385 34.30 7.15 0.76
N GLY A 386 34.72 8.19 1.47
CA GLY A 386 36.04 8.30 2.07
C GLY A 386 36.15 7.80 3.52
N VAL A 387 35.03 7.50 4.20
CA VAL A 387 35.09 7.09 5.61
C VAL A 387 35.70 5.69 5.77
N GLU A 388 36.66 5.58 6.69
CA GLU A 388 37.35 4.33 7.00
C GLU A 388 36.56 3.48 8.00
N ALA A 389 36.65 2.16 7.87
CA ALA A 389 35.98 1.21 8.76
C ALA A 389 36.40 1.38 10.23
N ALA A 390 37.63 1.80 10.50
CA ALA A 390 38.13 2.07 11.86
C ALA A 390 37.36 3.21 12.54
N ILE A 391 37.12 4.31 11.82
CA ILE A 391 36.35 5.46 12.32
C ILE A 391 34.91 5.05 12.65
N LEU A 392 34.30 4.24 11.79
CA LEU A 392 32.95 3.71 12.00
C LEU A 392 32.88 2.75 13.20
N HIS A 393 33.93 1.96 13.42
CA HIS A 393 34.04 1.08 14.57
C HIS A 393 34.17 1.88 15.88
N GLU A 394 35.01 2.89 15.92
CA GLU A 394 35.14 3.81 17.07
C GLU A 394 33.82 4.53 17.37
N ALA A 395 33.11 4.98 16.34
CA ALA A 395 31.78 5.56 16.46
C ALA A 395 30.78 4.61 17.12
N LEU A 396 30.76 3.34 16.68
CA LEU A 396 29.93 2.30 17.28
C LEU A 396 30.30 2.09 18.76
N THR A 397 31.59 1.93 19.09
CA THR A 397 32.06 1.76 20.48
C THR A 397 31.67 2.92 21.38
N LYS A 398 31.74 4.15 20.86
CA LYS A 398 31.30 5.35 21.59
C LYS A 398 29.80 5.28 21.89
N ILE A 399 28.98 4.96 20.90
CA ILE A 399 27.52 4.86 21.08
C ILE A 399 27.16 3.70 22.04
N GLN A 400 27.87 2.57 21.98
CA GLN A 400 27.73 1.47 22.95
C GLN A 400 27.99 1.93 24.38
N SER A 401 29.05 2.70 24.58
CA SER A 401 29.40 3.25 25.89
C SER A 401 28.33 4.22 26.41
N GLU A 402 27.79 5.10 25.55
CA GLU A 402 26.74 6.04 25.95
C GLU A 402 25.39 5.34 26.21
N ALA A 403 25.02 4.34 25.40
CA ALA A 403 23.84 3.53 25.61
C ALA A 403 23.89 2.80 26.97
N GLN A 404 25.01 2.17 27.29
CA GLN A 404 25.25 1.51 28.58
C GLN A 404 25.20 2.50 29.75
N ARG A 405 25.91 3.64 29.62
CA ARG A 405 25.97 4.68 30.63
C ARG A 405 24.58 5.21 30.99
N HIS A 406 23.75 5.45 29.97
CA HIS A 406 22.43 6.02 30.12
C HIS A 406 21.30 4.98 30.25
N LYS A 407 21.62 3.68 30.11
CA LYS A 407 20.69 2.54 30.19
C LYS A 407 19.50 2.69 29.24
N ILE A 408 19.79 3.10 28.00
CA ILE A 408 18.78 3.37 26.97
C ILE A 408 19.11 2.61 25.69
N THR A 409 18.08 2.14 24.98
CA THR A 409 18.28 1.54 23.65
C THR A 409 18.53 2.65 22.62
N VAL A 410 19.53 2.50 21.76
CA VAL A 410 19.88 3.50 20.73
C VAL A 410 19.74 2.88 19.34
N VAL A 411 18.90 3.47 18.50
CA VAL A 411 18.68 3.08 17.09
C VAL A 411 19.26 4.18 16.20
N PHE A 412 20.21 3.86 15.32
CA PHE A 412 20.88 4.90 14.52
C PHE A 412 21.38 4.39 13.17
N GLY A 413 21.52 5.31 12.21
CA GLY A 413 22.02 5.01 10.87
C GLY A 413 23.50 5.34 10.69
N MET A 414 24.23 4.45 10.03
CA MET A 414 25.65 4.62 9.68
C MET A 414 26.01 3.67 8.53
N PRO A 415 26.98 4.00 7.65
CA PRO A 415 27.52 3.02 6.73
C PRO A 415 28.15 1.82 7.44
N HIS A 416 28.11 0.65 6.81
CA HIS A 416 29.00 -0.46 7.13
C HIS A 416 29.95 -0.69 5.96
N VAL A 417 31.25 -0.78 6.25
CA VAL A 417 32.30 -0.99 5.25
C VAL A 417 32.99 -2.32 5.51
N GLU A 418 33.01 -3.18 4.51
CA GLU A 418 33.65 -4.49 4.52
C GLU A 418 34.44 -4.70 3.22
N GLY A 419 35.77 -4.53 3.28
CA GLY A 419 36.60 -4.51 2.08
C GLY A 419 36.21 -3.35 1.15
N ALA A 420 35.90 -3.67 -0.10
CA ALA A 420 35.39 -2.69 -1.08
C ALA A 420 33.87 -2.46 -0.96
N THR A 421 33.18 -3.29 -0.19
CA THR A 421 31.72 -3.25 -0.07
C THR A 421 31.30 -2.20 0.93
N ARG A 422 30.28 -1.42 0.58
CA ARG A 422 29.63 -0.50 1.50
C ARG A 422 28.13 -0.73 1.51
N ARG A 423 27.52 -0.76 2.69
CA ARG A 423 26.07 -0.84 2.87
C ARG A 423 25.58 0.31 3.74
N ASN A 424 24.37 0.77 3.47
CA ASN A 424 23.69 1.73 4.32
C ASN A 424 22.94 0.95 5.40
N CYS A 425 23.29 1.16 6.67
CA CYS A 425 22.85 0.28 7.74
C CYS A 425 22.15 1.04 8.85
N ALA A 426 21.21 0.36 9.49
CA ALA A 426 20.74 0.68 10.83
C ALA A 426 21.45 -0.20 11.85
N PHE A 427 21.84 0.39 12.97
CA PHE A 427 22.40 -0.29 14.13
C PHE A 427 21.47 -0.08 15.32
N VAL A 428 21.32 -1.13 16.12
CA VAL A 428 20.56 -1.08 17.37
C VAL A 428 21.45 -1.55 18.51
N VAL A 429 21.68 -0.66 19.47
CA VAL A 429 22.47 -0.91 20.67
C VAL A 429 21.54 -0.95 21.88
N GLY A 430 21.66 -1.99 22.69
CA GLY A 430 20.87 -2.21 23.89
C GLY A 430 21.30 -1.34 25.08
N PRO A 431 20.48 -1.29 26.14
CA PRO A 431 20.76 -0.49 27.33
C PRO A 431 21.95 -0.99 28.17
N ASP A 432 22.47 -2.17 27.87
CA ASP A 432 23.70 -2.76 28.40
C ASP A 432 24.95 -2.44 27.57
N GLY A 433 24.77 -1.81 26.40
CA GLY A 433 25.83 -1.52 25.44
C GLY A 433 26.01 -2.59 24.36
N ASP A 434 25.23 -3.68 24.39
CA ASP A 434 25.36 -4.76 23.41
C ASP A 434 24.76 -4.38 22.06
N LEU A 435 25.39 -4.80 20.97
CA LEU A 435 24.81 -4.66 19.64
C LEU A 435 23.69 -5.69 19.49
N LEU A 436 22.43 -5.25 19.54
CA LEU A 436 21.26 -6.11 19.40
C LEU A 436 21.05 -6.54 17.95
N THR A 437 21.26 -5.62 17.00
CA THR A 437 21.23 -5.96 15.58
C THR A 437 21.91 -4.90 14.70
N ARG A 438 22.32 -5.33 13.49
CA ARG A 438 22.64 -4.48 12.35
C ARG A 438 21.77 -4.92 11.18
N TYR A 439 21.02 -3.98 10.60
CA TYR A 439 20.20 -4.21 9.43
C TYR A 439 20.73 -3.42 8.24
N ASP A 440 20.89 -4.10 7.11
CA ASP A 440 21.40 -3.51 5.87
C ASP A 440 20.20 -3.14 4.98
N GLN A 441 20.14 -1.89 4.51
CA GLN A 441 19.04 -1.36 3.69
C GLN A 441 18.80 -2.23 2.45
N MET A 442 17.57 -2.66 2.24
CA MET A 442 17.21 -3.53 1.12
C MET A 442 16.83 -2.71 -0.13
N VAL A 443 16.23 -1.54 0.06
CA VAL A 443 15.77 -0.68 -1.02
C VAL A 443 16.72 0.51 -1.17
N VAL A 444 17.85 0.27 -1.84
CA VAL A 444 18.87 1.30 -2.05
C VAL A 444 18.46 2.25 -3.18
N ASP A 445 18.49 3.55 -2.91
CA ASP A 445 18.28 4.64 -3.89
C ASP A 445 19.59 5.32 -4.33
N ARG A 446 20.72 4.91 -3.75
CA ARG A 446 22.08 5.40 -4.04
C ARG A 446 23.00 4.24 -4.41
N GLN A 447 22.65 3.53 -5.50
CA GLN A 447 23.33 2.30 -5.92
C GLN A 447 24.80 2.51 -6.32
N ASP A 448 25.20 3.75 -6.62
CA ASP A 448 26.61 4.11 -6.87
C ASP A 448 27.46 4.13 -5.57
N LEU A 449 26.81 4.18 -4.40
CA LEU A 449 27.47 4.28 -3.09
C LEU A 449 27.31 3.04 -2.21
N PHE A 450 26.18 2.33 -2.36
CA PHE A 450 25.78 1.25 -1.47
C PHE A 450 25.28 0.03 -2.22
N GLU A 451 25.65 -1.14 -1.72
CA GLU A 451 25.03 -2.41 -2.10
C GLU A 451 23.73 -2.66 -1.32
N GLU A 452 22.82 -3.42 -1.93
CA GLU A 452 21.55 -3.84 -1.31
C GLU A 452 21.78 -4.93 -0.25
N GLY A 453 21.06 -4.81 0.87
CA GLY A 453 20.90 -5.86 1.86
C GLY A 453 19.95 -6.96 1.36
N SER A 454 20.15 -8.19 1.84
CA SER A 454 19.34 -9.36 1.44
C SER A 454 18.73 -10.14 2.60
N ASP A 455 19.08 -9.80 3.85
CA ASP A 455 18.58 -10.47 5.04
C ASP A 455 17.60 -9.59 5.84
N PRO A 456 16.29 -9.67 5.54
CA PRO A 456 15.30 -8.92 6.30
C PRO A 456 15.15 -9.39 7.75
N LYS A 457 15.68 -10.56 8.14
CA LYS A 457 15.55 -11.05 9.53
C LYS A 457 16.41 -10.24 10.50
N SER A 458 17.44 -9.56 9.99
CA SER A 458 18.31 -8.68 10.78
C SER A 458 17.61 -7.39 11.23
N MET A 459 16.41 -7.06 10.74
CA MET A 459 15.70 -5.87 11.22
C MET A 459 15.17 -5.99 12.66
N TRP A 460 15.11 -7.20 13.23
CA TRP A 460 14.39 -7.48 14.47
C TRP A 460 15.22 -7.23 15.73
N PHE A 461 14.58 -6.65 16.75
CA PHE A 461 15.12 -6.53 18.10
C PHE A 461 13.98 -6.41 19.12
N ARG A 462 14.30 -6.15 20.39
CA ARG A 462 13.30 -5.95 21.45
C ARG A 462 13.60 -4.70 22.27
N VAL A 463 12.53 -4.00 22.64
CA VAL A 463 12.56 -2.92 23.65
C VAL A 463 11.67 -3.36 24.81
N LYS A 464 12.25 -3.60 25.99
CA LYS A 464 11.51 -4.11 27.18
C LYS A 464 10.70 -5.39 26.89
N GLY A 465 11.27 -6.26 26.06
CA GLY A 465 10.61 -7.49 25.62
C GLY A 465 9.58 -7.31 24.50
N VAL A 466 9.26 -6.08 24.09
CA VAL A 466 8.33 -5.79 22.99
C VAL A 466 9.03 -5.98 21.64
N PRO A 467 8.49 -6.78 20.70
CA PRO A 467 9.07 -7.00 19.37
C PRO A 467 9.11 -5.71 18.54
N ALA A 468 10.29 -5.37 18.05
CA ALA A 468 10.56 -4.17 17.27
C ALA A 468 11.27 -4.49 15.95
N ILE A 469 11.07 -3.64 14.95
CA ILE A 469 11.82 -3.67 13.70
C ILE A 469 12.43 -2.30 13.36
N VAL A 470 13.55 -2.31 12.63
CA VAL A 470 14.17 -1.09 12.08
C VAL A 470 14.28 -1.16 10.55
N THR A 471 14.06 -0.04 9.87
CA THR A 471 14.10 0.10 8.41
C THR A 471 14.85 1.38 8.04
N VAL A 472 15.35 1.48 6.80
CA VAL A 472 16.21 2.58 6.36
C VAL A 472 15.72 3.21 5.06
N GLY A 473 15.59 4.53 5.05
CA GLY A 473 15.33 5.38 3.90
C GLY A 473 14.19 4.87 3.03
N SER A 474 14.55 4.46 1.81
CA SER A 474 13.62 3.98 0.79
C SER A 474 12.96 2.62 1.07
N ASP A 475 13.33 1.91 2.14
CA ASP A 475 12.59 0.71 2.60
C ASP A 475 11.12 1.04 2.91
N ALA A 476 10.83 2.28 3.33
CA ALA A 476 9.47 2.78 3.52
C ALA A 476 8.59 2.70 2.27
N ARG A 477 9.18 2.52 1.08
CA ARG A 477 8.46 2.31 -0.17
C ARG A 477 8.00 0.86 -0.35
N TRP A 478 8.49 -0.11 0.42
CA TRP A 478 8.09 -1.51 0.30
C TRP A 478 7.17 -1.85 1.48
N ASN A 479 5.87 -1.57 1.32
CA ASN A 479 4.86 -1.83 2.37
C ASN A 479 4.89 -3.27 2.88
N GLU A 480 5.27 -4.23 2.04
CA GLU A 480 5.41 -5.63 2.41
C GLU A 480 6.38 -5.84 3.59
N ILE A 481 7.39 -4.97 3.77
CA ILE A 481 8.31 -5.04 4.92
C ILE A 481 7.53 -4.83 6.22
N GLY A 482 6.82 -3.71 6.34
CA GLY A 482 6.01 -3.39 7.52
C GLY A 482 4.82 -4.33 7.71
N GLU A 483 4.13 -4.67 6.62
CA GLU A 483 2.95 -5.55 6.63
C GLU A 483 3.32 -6.95 7.13
N LEU A 484 4.34 -7.59 6.55
CA LEU A 484 4.75 -8.94 6.91
C LEU A 484 5.40 -8.99 8.30
N ALA A 485 6.10 -7.94 8.73
CA ALA A 485 6.59 -7.82 10.09
C ALA A 485 5.44 -7.75 11.11
N ALA A 486 4.38 -6.99 10.82
CA ALA A 486 3.19 -6.94 11.67
C ALA A 486 2.49 -8.30 11.74
N VAL A 487 2.39 -9.05 10.63
CA VAL A 487 1.89 -10.43 10.62
C VAL A 487 2.74 -11.35 11.50
N ARG A 488 4.06 -11.16 11.51
CA ARG A 488 4.98 -11.91 12.37
C ARG A 488 4.92 -11.50 13.85
N GLY A 489 4.34 -10.34 14.16
CA GLY A 489 4.11 -9.85 15.53
C GLY A 489 4.93 -8.64 15.93
N ALA A 490 5.53 -7.90 14.99
CA ALA A 490 6.17 -6.61 15.29
C ALA A 490 5.14 -5.64 15.90
N GLN A 491 5.55 -4.89 16.92
CA GLN A 491 4.70 -3.90 17.58
C GLN A 491 5.33 -2.50 17.60
N LEU A 492 6.64 -2.43 17.40
CA LEU A 492 7.38 -1.19 17.26
C LEU A 492 8.06 -1.15 15.88
N LEU A 493 8.08 0.02 15.26
CA LEU A 493 8.79 0.24 13.99
C LEU A 493 9.61 1.51 14.07
N PHE A 494 10.86 1.45 13.63
CA PHE A 494 11.73 2.61 13.50
C PHE A 494 12.18 2.74 12.05
N ASN A 495 11.81 3.82 11.37
CA ASN A 495 12.31 4.12 10.02
C ASN A 495 13.28 5.29 10.09
N LEU A 496 14.55 5.01 9.87
CA LEU A 496 15.61 6.02 9.85
C LEU A 496 15.69 6.59 8.44
N SER A 497 15.69 7.90 8.29
CA SER A 497 15.60 8.58 7.00
C SER A 497 16.61 9.72 6.90
N TYR A 498 17.13 9.94 5.70
CA TYR A 498 17.83 11.15 5.32
C TYR A 498 17.38 11.51 3.91
N ASP A 499 16.32 12.31 3.81
CA ASP A 499 15.80 12.75 2.52
C ASP A 499 16.39 14.11 2.11
N PRO A 500 17.24 14.17 1.06
CA PRO A 500 17.84 15.41 0.61
C PRO A 500 16.91 16.31 -0.22
N ASP A 501 15.79 15.78 -0.73
CA ASP A 501 14.81 16.57 -1.44
C ASP A 501 13.90 17.29 -0.44
N VAL A 502 14.25 18.56 -0.19
CA VAL A 502 13.53 19.43 0.76
C VAL A 502 12.35 20.17 0.13
N SER A 503 11.96 19.83 -1.10
CA SER A 503 10.78 20.41 -1.73
C SER A 503 9.51 20.05 -0.96
N GLU A 504 8.48 20.90 -1.06
CA GLU A 504 7.18 20.64 -0.46
C GLU A 504 6.56 19.34 -0.99
N ALA A 505 6.69 19.10 -2.30
CA ALA A 505 6.21 17.88 -2.95
C ALA A 505 6.92 16.63 -2.40
N ALA A 506 8.24 16.66 -2.21
CA ALA A 506 8.97 15.52 -1.62
C ALA A 506 8.62 15.30 -0.15
N THR A 507 8.48 16.38 0.61
CA THR A 507 8.04 16.33 2.02
C THR A 507 6.67 15.67 2.15
N LEU A 508 5.71 16.08 1.30
CA LEU A 508 4.39 15.47 1.26
C LEU A 508 4.45 13.99 0.85
N ARG A 509 5.22 13.65 -0.19
CA ARG A 509 5.42 12.25 -0.61
C ARG A 509 6.01 11.40 0.50
N ARG A 510 7.00 11.92 1.23
CA ARG A 510 7.63 11.23 2.37
C ARG A 510 6.62 10.98 3.48
N ALA A 511 5.79 11.97 3.83
CA ALA A 511 4.71 11.80 4.79
C ALA A 511 3.69 10.74 4.35
N GLN A 512 3.34 10.69 3.06
CA GLN A 512 2.45 9.68 2.47
C GLN A 512 3.02 8.26 2.57
N PHE A 513 4.32 8.06 2.35
CA PHE A 513 4.96 6.75 2.56
C PHE A 513 5.03 6.38 4.05
N TRP A 514 5.35 7.33 4.92
CA TRP A 514 5.43 7.09 6.36
C TRP A 514 4.09 6.71 6.99
N VAL A 515 2.99 7.36 6.60
CA VAL A 515 1.66 6.97 7.09
C VAL A 515 1.27 5.58 6.59
N GLN A 516 1.67 5.16 5.38
CA GLN A 516 1.49 3.77 4.92
C GLN A 516 2.27 2.78 5.79
N LEU A 517 3.55 3.06 6.02
CA LEU A 517 4.43 2.21 6.82
C LEU A 517 3.93 2.06 8.27
N ALA A 518 3.35 3.12 8.83
CA ALA A 518 2.77 3.13 10.17
C ALA A 518 1.38 2.45 10.27
N SER A 519 0.73 2.11 9.15
CA SER A 519 -0.66 1.62 9.12
C SER A 519 -0.84 0.12 9.44
N PHE A 520 0.17 -0.55 10.02
CA PHE A 520 0.18 -2.00 10.29
C PHE A 520 0.07 -2.35 11.79
N CYS A 521 -0.67 -1.55 12.53
CA CYS A 521 -0.89 -1.71 13.97
C CYS A 521 0.35 -1.66 14.87
N MET A 522 1.35 -0.86 14.48
CA MET A 522 2.58 -0.64 15.26
C MET A 522 2.61 0.75 15.90
N PHE A 523 3.36 0.90 16.99
CA PHE A 523 3.76 2.20 17.52
C PHE A 523 5.11 2.57 16.90
N SER A 524 5.08 3.53 15.97
CA SER A 524 6.15 3.69 14.97
C SER A 524 6.82 5.06 15.10
N ALA A 525 8.13 5.14 14.88
CA ALA A 525 8.86 6.39 14.76
C ALA A 525 9.54 6.48 13.39
N THR A 526 9.28 7.59 12.68
CA THR A 526 9.96 7.92 11.43
C THR A 526 10.88 9.10 11.72
N VAL A 527 12.19 8.88 11.65
CA VAL A 527 13.21 9.85 12.09
C VAL A 527 14.04 10.31 10.90
N ASN A 528 13.94 11.59 10.56
CA ASN A 528 14.65 12.20 9.44
C ASN A 528 15.68 13.23 9.91
N ALA A 529 16.72 13.44 9.11
CA ALA A 529 17.72 14.47 9.38
C ALA A 529 17.09 15.87 9.39
N ALA A 530 17.51 16.69 10.35
CA ALA A 530 17.10 18.09 10.45
C ALA A 530 17.87 18.95 9.45
N ASP A 531 17.39 20.17 9.24
CA ASP A 531 18.07 21.20 8.47
C ASP A 531 19.50 21.45 8.99
N PRO A 532 20.54 21.15 8.19
CA PRO A 532 21.92 21.21 8.64
C PRO A 532 22.52 22.62 8.57
N ARG A 533 21.80 23.64 8.07
CA ARG A 533 22.36 24.97 7.77
C ARG A 533 23.05 25.66 8.96
N GLY A 534 22.65 25.33 10.19
CA GLY A 534 23.28 25.85 11.41
C GLY A 534 24.58 25.16 11.82
N GLN A 535 25.01 24.10 11.13
CA GLN A 535 26.24 23.37 11.42
C GLN A 535 27.46 24.09 10.82
N ALA A 536 28.62 23.97 11.48
CA ALA A 536 29.88 24.53 10.98
C ALA A 536 30.31 23.92 9.63
N ARG A 537 30.08 22.62 9.47
CA ARG A 537 30.29 21.87 8.21
C ARG A 537 28.99 21.14 7.86
N PRO A 538 27.99 21.82 7.29
CA PRO A 538 26.68 21.23 7.03
C PRO A 538 26.80 20.07 6.03
N SER A 539 26.05 18.98 6.28
CA SER A 539 25.88 17.91 5.29
C SER A 539 24.89 18.32 4.19
N VAL A 540 24.44 17.38 3.36
CA VAL A 540 23.43 17.67 2.31
C VAL A 540 22.14 18.22 2.94
N PRO A 541 21.36 19.07 2.24
CA PRO A 541 20.10 19.59 2.74
C PRO A 541 19.20 18.50 3.31
N ALA A 542 18.43 18.82 4.34
CA ALA A 542 17.35 18.01 4.87
C ALA A 542 16.34 18.95 5.53
N ASN A 543 15.13 18.47 5.81
CA ASN A 543 14.10 19.33 6.40
C ASN A 543 13.28 18.62 7.48
N GLY A 544 13.78 17.55 8.08
CA GLY A 544 13.18 16.97 9.27
C GLY A 544 11.79 16.38 9.04
N HIS A 545 10.82 16.87 9.82
CA HIS A 545 9.45 16.35 9.95
C HIS A 545 9.35 14.96 10.60
N SER A 546 10.33 14.61 11.44
CA SER A 546 10.29 13.36 12.22
C SER A 546 9.00 13.26 13.02
N ALA A 547 8.44 12.06 13.12
CA ALA A 547 7.13 11.85 13.71
C ALA A 547 7.02 10.52 14.44
N ILE A 548 6.17 10.49 15.47
CA ILE A 548 5.75 9.27 16.15
C ILE A 548 4.27 9.02 15.85
N TRP A 549 3.98 7.77 15.51
CA TRP A 549 2.71 7.30 14.97
C TRP A 549 2.13 6.21 15.86
N GLU A 550 0.82 6.27 16.07
CA GLU A 550 0.08 5.21 16.74
C GLU A 550 -0.87 4.49 15.80
N ASP A 551 -1.04 3.20 16.10
CA ASP A 551 -2.08 2.38 15.49
C ASP A 551 -3.48 2.95 15.75
N PHE A 552 -4.30 2.81 14.73
CA PHE A 552 -5.74 2.92 14.80
C PHE A 552 -6.37 1.67 15.46
N ASN A 553 -6.82 1.84 16.70
CA ASN A 553 -7.56 0.83 17.46
C ASN A 553 -9.03 0.64 16.98
N GLY A 554 -9.24 0.43 15.67
CA GLY A 554 -10.55 0.20 15.05
C GLY A 554 -11.40 1.45 14.95
N HIS A 555 -12.65 1.33 14.46
CA HIS A 555 -13.61 2.42 14.16
C HIS A 555 -14.01 3.33 15.34
N ARG A 556 -13.17 3.48 16.36
CA ARG A 556 -13.26 4.55 17.35
C ARG A 556 -13.41 5.87 16.60
N LYS A 557 -14.52 6.55 16.88
CA LYS A 557 -14.85 7.86 16.30
C LYS A 557 -13.95 8.97 16.85
N THR A 558 -13.28 8.71 17.97
CA THR A 558 -12.38 9.65 18.65
C THR A 558 -11.04 8.98 18.98
N PRO A 559 -9.90 9.67 18.78
CA PRO A 559 -8.62 9.20 19.27
C PRO A 559 -8.61 9.13 20.80
N GLY A 560 -7.82 8.21 21.36
CA GLY A 560 -7.46 8.26 22.78
C GLY A 560 -6.14 9.02 22.93
N GLY A 561 -6.00 9.85 23.97
CA GLY A 561 -4.76 10.59 24.24
C GLY A 561 -4.56 11.82 23.34
N ASN A 562 -3.34 12.37 23.36
CA ASN A 562 -2.94 13.52 22.54
C ASN A 562 -2.56 13.03 21.14
N VAL A 563 -3.43 13.27 20.15
CA VAL A 563 -3.18 12.97 18.73
C VAL A 563 -3.15 14.28 17.97
N GLU A 564 -2.04 14.55 17.29
CA GLU A 564 -1.84 15.73 16.45
C GLU A 564 -2.67 15.64 15.17
N VAL A 565 -2.61 14.49 14.47
CA VAL A 565 -3.39 14.23 13.25
C VAL A 565 -4.07 12.88 13.36
N PHE A 566 -5.40 12.89 13.30
CA PHE A 566 -6.22 11.71 13.44
C PHE A 566 -6.65 11.15 12.07
N SER A 567 -6.33 9.88 11.80
CA SER A 567 -6.87 9.13 10.67
C SER A 567 -7.71 7.95 11.14
N GLN A 568 -8.97 7.92 10.70
CA GLN A 568 -9.89 6.81 10.99
C GLN A 568 -9.61 5.54 10.18
N TYR A 569 -8.64 5.59 9.26
CA TYR A 569 -8.43 4.49 8.33
C TYR A 569 -6.94 4.21 8.05
N SER A 570 -6.02 4.95 8.68
CA SER A 570 -4.57 4.77 8.56
C SER A 570 -3.92 4.82 9.96
N ALA A 571 -2.67 5.26 10.07
CA ALA A 571 -2.05 5.61 11.35
C ALA A 571 -2.44 7.02 11.84
N CYS A 572 -2.42 7.22 13.15
CA CYS A 572 -2.56 8.52 13.79
C CYS A 572 -1.18 9.11 14.07
N ARG A 573 -0.95 10.39 13.74
CA ARG A 573 0.27 11.08 14.17
C ARG A 573 0.08 11.61 15.58
N VAL A 574 0.90 11.13 16.51
CA VAL A 574 0.86 11.55 17.92
C VAL A 574 1.59 12.87 18.11
N VAL A 575 2.78 12.97 17.53
CA VAL A 575 3.64 14.14 17.62
C VAL A 575 4.57 14.20 16.42
N SER A 576 4.92 15.41 15.99
CA SER A 576 5.92 15.67 14.96
C SER A 576 6.88 16.81 15.32
N ALA A 577 8.02 16.82 14.63
CA ALA A 577 8.96 17.92 14.61
C ALA A 577 8.74 18.82 13.37
N GLY A 578 9.26 20.05 13.43
CA GLY A 578 9.38 20.92 12.25
C GLY A 578 10.62 20.57 11.43
N SER A 579 11.27 21.57 10.84
CA SER A 579 12.50 21.37 10.06
C SER A 579 13.80 21.43 10.86
N GLN A 580 13.77 22.08 12.02
CA GLN A 580 14.95 22.32 12.86
C GLN A 580 15.24 21.14 13.78
N GLU A 581 16.47 21.09 14.31
CA GLU A 581 16.89 20.09 15.30
C GLU A 581 15.93 20.07 16.49
N LYS A 582 15.36 18.88 16.78
CA LYS A 582 14.38 18.69 17.85
C LYS A 582 14.28 17.21 18.22
N ILE A 583 14.11 16.92 19.49
CA ILE A 583 13.69 15.58 19.93
C ILE A 583 12.20 15.60 20.26
N VAL A 584 11.46 14.60 19.79
CA VAL A 584 10.03 14.44 20.09
C VAL A 584 9.79 13.12 20.79
N TYR A 585 8.81 13.11 21.70
CA TYR A 585 8.55 11.99 22.60
C TYR A 585 7.10 11.55 22.54
N ALA A 586 6.88 10.26 22.63
CA ALA A 586 5.57 9.69 22.90
C ALA A 586 5.73 8.38 23.67
N LYS A 587 4.69 8.02 24.44
CA LYS A 587 4.68 6.80 25.22
C LYS A 587 3.36 6.08 25.09
N ARG A 588 3.41 4.76 25.08
CA ARG A 588 2.23 3.92 24.91
C ARG A 588 2.36 2.63 25.71
N THR A 589 1.26 2.21 26.33
CA THR A 589 1.15 0.84 26.86
C THR A 589 0.94 -0.14 25.72
N MET A 590 1.89 -1.05 25.54
CA MET A 590 1.89 -2.00 24.43
C MET A 590 0.90 -3.15 24.68
N PRO A 591 0.13 -3.57 23.66
CA PRO A 591 -0.76 -4.72 23.79
C PRO A 591 0.04 -6.03 23.85
N LYS A 592 -0.58 -7.14 24.27
CA LYS A 592 0.09 -8.44 24.32
C LYS A 592 0.52 -8.97 22.95
N GLN A 593 -0.19 -8.58 21.89
CA GLN A 593 0.03 -9.03 20.51
C GLN A 593 -0.37 -7.93 19.51
N ASN A 594 0.27 -7.92 18.34
CA ASN A 594 -0.22 -7.15 17.19
C ASN A 594 -1.48 -7.83 16.63
N THR A 595 -2.53 -7.06 16.33
CA THR A 595 -3.82 -7.56 15.86
C THR A 595 -4.10 -7.31 14.37
N TYR A 596 -3.15 -6.73 13.64
CA TYR A 596 -3.25 -6.40 12.21
C TYR A 596 -3.76 -7.59 11.39
N PHE A 597 -3.05 -8.72 11.49
CA PHE A 597 -3.34 -9.90 10.69
C PHE A 597 -4.73 -10.47 10.99
N GLN A 598 -5.09 -10.61 12.26
CA GLN A 598 -6.39 -11.17 12.66
C GLN A 598 -7.55 -10.25 12.26
N ARG A 599 -7.36 -8.92 12.36
CA ARG A 599 -8.41 -7.93 12.09
C ARG A 599 -8.68 -7.74 10.60
N LEU A 600 -7.62 -7.69 9.79
CA LEU A 600 -7.72 -7.32 8.38
C LEU A 600 -7.61 -8.51 7.43
N VAL A 601 -6.84 -9.54 7.78
CA VAL A 601 -6.57 -10.68 6.89
C VAL A 601 -7.31 -11.94 7.33
N ALA A 602 -6.88 -12.61 8.40
CA ALA A 602 -7.34 -13.96 8.75
C ALA A 602 -8.87 -14.07 8.87
N ARG A 603 -9.50 -13.12 9.58
CA ARG A 603 -10.96 -13.12 9.76
C ARG A 603 -11.74 -12.90 8.47
N ARG A 604 -11.18 -12.15 7.52
CA ARG A 604 -11.91 -11.69 6.32
C ARG A 604 -11.55 -12.51 5.08
N TYR A 605 -10.33 -13.05 5.02
CA TYR A 605 -9.73 -13.68 3.83
C TYR A 605 -8.89 -14.91 4.20
N PRO A 606 -9.50 -15.98 4.74
CA PRO A 606 -8.77 -17.17 5.19
C PRO A 606 -7.95 -17.83 4.05
N TYR A 607 -8.37 -17.67 2.80
CA TYR A 607 -7.64 -18.21 1.64
C TYR A 607 -6.31 -17.49 1.35
N LEU A 608 -6.12 -16.26 1.86
CA LEU A 608 -4.87 -15.50 1.74
C LEU A 608 -3.89 -15.81 2.89
N GLU A 609 -4.33 -16.47 3.97
CA GLU A 609 -3.46 -16.77 5.11
C GLU A 609 -2.15 -17.47 4.72
N PRO A 610 -2.15 -18.51 3.86
CA PRO A 610 -0.91 -19.18 3.48
C PRO A 610 0.10 -18.23 2.82
N TRP A 611 -0.38 -17.24 2.07
CA TRP A 611 0.46 -16.25 1.41
C TRP A 611 1.15 -15.33 2.41
N TYR A 612 0.39 -14.80 3.36
CA TYR A 612 0.91 -13.94 4.42
C TYR A 612 1.84 -14.70 5.37
N HIS A 613 1.54 -15.95 5.71
CA HIS A 613 2.43 -16.80 6.50
C HIS A 613 3.75 -17.09 5.80
N ARG A 614 3.73 -17.27 4.46
CA ARG A 614 4.96 -17.40 3.68
C ARG A 614 5.83 -16.16 3.83
N GLY A 615 5.26 -14.96 3.64
CA GLY A 615 5.99 -13.71 3.78
C GLY A 615 6.50 -13.47 5.20
N ALA A 616 5.66 -13.66 6.22
CA ALA A 616 6.05 -13.52 7.62
C ALA A 616 7.18 -14.47 8.01
N GLY A 617 7.19 -15.70 7.47
CA GLY A 617 8.26 -16.67 7.70
C GLY A 617 9.59 -16.32 7.03
N MET A 618 9.57 -15.51 5.96
CA MET A 618 10.76 -15.01 5.28
C MET A 618 11.38 -13.82 6.01
N ILE A 619 10.53 -12.97 6.58
CA ILE A 619 10.95 -11.70 7.18
C ILE A 619 11.29 -11.82 8.67
N GLY A 620 10.72 -12.81 9.37
CA GLY A 620 10.92 -13.03 10.80
C GLY A 620 11.93 -14.14 11.10
N PRO A 621 12.78 -14.00 12.14
CA PRO A 621 13.56 -15.12 12.64
C PRO A 621 12.65 -16.27 13.13
N ASP A 622 13.20 -17.47 13.11
CA ASP A 622 12.59 -18.62 13.77
C ASP A 622 12.64 -18.37 15.30
N GLN A 623 11.57 -18.74 16.02
CA GLN A 623 11.49 -18.53 17.48
C GLN A 623 12.37 -19.51 18.23
#